data_AF-A0A836WGA2-F1
#
_entry.id   AF-A0A836WGA2-F1
#
_cell.length_a   1.000
_cell.length_b   1.000
_cell.length_c   1.000
_cell.angle_alpha   90.00
_cell.angle_beta   90.00
_cell.angle_gamma   90.00
#
_symmetry.space_group_name_H-M   'P 1'
#
loop_
_entity.id
_entity.type
_entity.pdbx_description
1 polymer ?
#
loop_
_entity_poly.entity_id
_entity_poly.type
_entity_poly.pdbx_seq_one_letter_code
_entity_poly.pdbx_strand_id
1 'polypeptide(L)'
;MFDVAKENGLKNRDELRKLPVIEQQKFQKIAAEKIATFTEQIIIIDTHAFINSPEGYYPGLPEHVLKIIQPTNFVAVSAKPEEIYNRRMKDDTRNRDKITLANIKKELDVQSGMISACAVITGSPVRLVLNREGKINEAADKIIQAIGL
;
A
#
# COMPACT_ATOMS: atom_id res chain seq x y z
N MET A 1 6.08 8.79 0.85
CA MET A 1 6.86 8.80 -0.40
C MET A 1 6.57 10.03 -1.27
N PHE A 2 5.31 10.38 -1.53
CA PHE A 2 5.00 11.54 -2.40
C PHE A 2 5.51 12.88 -1.85
N ASP A 3 5.43 13.12 -0.53
CA ASP A 3 5.94 14.37 0.05
C ASP A 3 7.45 14.53 -0.18
N VAL A 4 8.21 13.44 0.01
CA VAL A 4 9.65 13.39 -0.31
C VAL A 4 9.88 13.64 -1.80
N ALA A 5 9.09 13.02 -2.68
CA ALA A 5 9.22 13.23 -4.12
C ALA A 5 8.92 14.69 -4.52
N LYS A 6 7.96 15.34 -3.86
CA LYS A 6 7.61 16.74 -4.07
C LYS A 6 8.72 17.68 -3.60
N GLU A 7 9.34 17.39 -2.45
CA GLU A 7 10.56 18.07 -1.98
C GLU A 7 11.73 17.92 -2.97
N ASN A 8 11.72 16.86 -3.80
CA ASN A 8 12.71 16.58 -4.84
C ASN A 8 12.25 16.96 -6.26
N GLY A 9 11.19 17.78 -6.39
CA GLY A 9 10.80 18.41 -7.66
C GLY A 9 9.69 17.72 -8.45
N LEU A 10 9.11 16.61 -7.97
CA LEU A 10 7.92 16.02 -8.61
C LEU A 10 6.67 16.87 -8.37
N LYS A 11 5.88 17.07 -9.42
CA LYS A 11 4.64 17.86 -9.34
C LYS A 11 3.41 16.99 -9.15
N ASN A 12 3.42 15.77 -9.67
CA ASN A 12 2.27 14.87 -9.67
C ASN A 12 2.60 13.50 -9.04
N ARG A 13 1.68 12.96 -8.24
CA ARG A 13 1.77 11.62 -7.65
C ARG A 13 1.83 10.52 -8.72
N ASP A 14 1.20 10.72 -9.87
CA ASP A 14 1.23 9.76 -10.97
C ASP A 14 2.60 9.68 -11.68
N GLU A 15 3.42 10.73 -11.61
CA GLU A 15 4.78 10.72 -12.14
C GLU A 15 5.69 9.82 -11.31
N LEU A 16 5.44 9.74 -9.99
CA LEU A 16 6.26 8.99 -9.04
C LEU A 16 6.36 7.50 -9.40
N ARG A 17 5.26 6.86 -9.80
CA ARG A 17 5.23 5.45 -10.20
C ARG A 17 5.92 5.17 -11.55
N LYS A 18 6.16 6.22 -12.35
CA LYS A 18 6.79 6.12 -13.68
C LYS A 18 8.30 6.36 -13.63
N LEU A 19 8.84 6.82 -12.50
CA LEU A 19 10.27 6.98 -12.33
C LEU A 19 11.00 5.63 -12.43
N PRO A 20 12.29 5.62 -12.79
CA PRO A 20 13.12 4.43 -12.66
C PRO A 20 13.07 3.89 -11.23
N VAL A 21 13.09 2.57 -11.06
CA VAL A 21 13.00 1.95 -9.72
C VAL A 21 14.08 2.43 -8.76
N ILE A 22 15.27 2.79 -9.25
CA ILE A 22 16.36 3.34 -8.43
C ILE A 22 15.95 4.65 -7.73
N GLU A 23 15.27 5.56 -8.44
CA GLU A 23 14.76 6.81 -7.84
C GLU A 23 13.62 6.52 -6.85
N GLN A 24 12.77 5.55 -7.17
CA GLN A 24 11.71 5.12 -6.25
C GLN A 24 12.28 4.53 -4.95
N GLN A 25 13.34 3.72 -5.03
CA GLN A 25 14.06 3.18 -3.87
C GLN A 25 14.61 4.30 -2.99
N LYS A 26 15.23 5.31 -3.59
CA LYS A 26 15.75 6.48 -2.86
C LYS A 26 14.65 7.19 -2.09
N PHE A 27 13.51 7.46 -2.72
CA PHE A 27 12.39 8.12 -2.06
C PHE A 27 11.69 7.25 -1.01
N GLN A 28 11.62 5.93 -1.23
CA GLN A 28 11.13 4.98 -0.23
C GLN A 28 12.00 5.00 1.02
N LYS A 29 13.33 4.96 0.86
CA LYS A 29 14.28 5.00 1.97
C LYS A 29 14.15 6.29 2.79
N ILE A 30 14.17 7.45 2.14
CA ILE A 30 14.04 8.74 2.84
C ILE A 30 12.69 8.84 3.56
N ALA A 31 11.61 8.37 2.94
CA ALA A 31 10.29 8.35 3.58
C ALA A 31 10.26 7.42 4.81
N ALA A 32 10.88 6.25 4.72
CA ALA A 32 11.01 5.32 5.82
C ALA A 32 11.81 5.91 6.99
N GLU A 33 12.94 6.56 6.70
CA GLU A 33 13.77 7.24 7.70
C GLU A 33 12.99 8.36 8.39
N LYS A 34 12.22 9.17 7.64
CA LYS A 34 11.35 10.21 8.21
C LYS A 34 10.29 9.62 9.13
N ILE A 35 9.59 8.56 8.70
CA ILE A 35 8.60 7.86 9.51
C ILE A 35 9.21 7.32 10.81
N ALA A 36 10.43 6.76 10.75
CA ALA A 36 11.11 6.23 11.93
C ALA A 36 11.48 7.30 12.97
N THR A 37 11.38 8.61 12.64
CA THR A 37 11.60 9.69 13.61
C THR A 37 10.36 10.08 14.41
N PHE A 38 9.18 9.59 14.03
CA PHE A 38 7.92 9.86 14.71
C PHE A 38 7.92 9.22 16.10
N THR A 39 7.38 9.93 17.09
CA THR A 39 7.40 9.56 18.52
C THR A 39 6.02 9.27 19.08
N GLU A 40 4.99 9.36 18.24
CA GLU A 40 3.62 8.99 18.56
C GLU A 40 3.53 7.51 18.95
N GLN A 41 2.64 7.21 19.90
CA GLN A 41 2.43 5.85 20.37
C GLN A 41 1.94 4.91 19.26
N ILE A 42 1.15 5.43 18.31
CA ILE A 42 0.56 4.68 17.21
C ILE A 42 0.75 5.47 15.93
N ILE A 43 1.45 4.86 14.98
CA ILE A 43 1.70 5.42 13.64
C ILE A 43 1.01 4.52 12.63
N ILE A 44 0.00 5.06 11.92
CA ILE A 44 -0.69 4.36 10.84
C ILE A 44 -0.07 4.78 9.52
N ILE A 45 0.46 3.81 8.77
CA ILE A 45 1.08 4.04 7.47
C ILE A 45 0.15 3.54 6.37
N ASP A 46 -0.56 4.47 5.72
CA ASP A 46 -1.32 4.17 4.50
C ASP A 46 -0.35 4.03 3.31
N THR A 47 -0.19 2.81 2.84
CA THR A 47 0.71 2.48 1.73
C THR A 47 0.17 1.32 0.92
N HIS A 48 0.75 1.11 -0.26
CA HIS A 48 0.44 -0.03 -1.10
C HIS A 48 1.43 -1.17 -0.84
N ALA A 49 0.96 -2.43 -0.90
CA ALA A 49 1.85 -3.59 -0.88
C ALA A 49 2.82 -3.59 -2.07
N PHE A 50 2.35 -3.11 -3.21
CA PHE A 50 3.13 -2.90 -4.43
C PHE A 50 2.56 -1.75 -5.24
N ILE A 51 3.35 -1.29 -6.20
CA ILE A 51 2.90 -0.37 -7.25
C ILE A 51 3.23 -0.96 -8.62
N ASN A 52 2.38 -0.64 -9.60
CA ASN A 52 2.64 -0.97 -10.99
C ASN A 52 3.69 0.01 -11.53
N SER A 53 4.87 -0.50 -11.85
CA SER A 53 5.94 0.24 -12.52
C SER A 53 6.11 -0.28 -13.96
N PRO A 54 6.86 0.43 -14.82
CA PRO A 54 7.23 -0.08 -16.15
C PRO A 54 7.96 -1.43 -16.12
N GLU A 55 8.58 -1.78 -14.98
CA GLU A 55 9.40 -2.98 -14.79
C GLU A 55 8.60 -4.14 -14.13
N GLY A 56 7.33 -3.91 -13.79
CA GLY A 56 6.44 -4.90 -13.19
C GLY A 56 5.86 -4.45 -11.84
N TYR A 57 5.53 -5.42 -10.98
CA TYR A 57 5.06 -5.13 -9.62
C TYR A 57 6.25 -4.78 -8.72
N TYR A 58 6.41 -3.51 -8.42
CA TYR A 58 7.48 -3.04 -7.54
C TYR A 58 7.00 -3.01 -6.08
N PRO A 59 7.69 -3.66 -5.13
CA PRO A 59 7.25 -3.72 -3.73
C PRO A 59 7.15 -2.32 -3.10
N GLY A 60 6.05 -2.07 -2.40
CA GLY A 60 5.88 -0.84 -1.60
C GLY A 60 6.60 -0.89 -0.26
N LEU A 61 6.90 -2.11 0.23
CA LEU A 61 7.59 -2.37 1.49
C LEU A 61 8.73 -3.39 1.27
N PRO A 62 9.77 -3.05 0.50
CA PRO A 62 10.94 -3.91 0.34
C PRO A 62 11.73 -4.02 1.66
N GLU A 63 12.62 -5.01 1.74
CA GLU A 63 13.40 -5.33 2.94
C GLU A 63 14.10 -4.10 3.56
N HIS A 64 14.71 -3.24 2.74
CA HIS A 64 15.40 -2.05 3.24
C HIS A 64 14.46 -1.04 3.92
N VAL A 65 13.19 -0.96 3.49
CA VAL A 65 12.16 -0.16 4.15
C VAL A 65 11.69 -0.83 5.43
N LEU A 66 11.43 -2.13 5.38
CA LEU A 66 10.98 -2.91 6.53
C LEU A 66 11.97 -2.87 7.70
N LYS A 67 13.28 -2.90 7.40
CA LYS A 67 14.35 -2.78 8.40
C LYS A 67 14.38 -1.44 9.12
N ILE A 68 13.94 -0.37 8.45
CA ILE A 68 13.89 0.99 9.00
C ILE A 68 12.60 1.20 9.79
N ILE A 69 11.44 0.86 9.19
CA ILE A 69 10.12 1.13 9.79
C ILE A 69 9.81 0.17 10.94
N GLN A 70 10.27 -1.08 10.87
CA GLN A 70 10.02 -2.13 11.86
C GLN A 70 8.53 -2.23 12.25
N PRO A 71 7.62 -2.45 11.29
CA PRO A 71 6.19 -2.42 11.53
C PRO A 71 5.77 -3.52 12.51
N THR A 72 4.90 -3.21 13.47
CA THR A 72 4.40 -4.21 14.44
C THR A 72 3.23 -5.01 13.92
N ASN A 73 2.48 -4.49 12.95
CA ASN A 73 1.27 -5.11 12.40
C ASN A 73 1.15 -4.75 10.92
N PHE A 74 0.61 -5.67 10.12
CA PHE A 74 0.13 -5.37 8.78
C PHE A 74 -1.39 -5.50 8.72
N VAL A 75 -2.04 -4.56 8.04
CA VAL A 75 -3.46 -4.65 7.74
C VAL A 75 -3.66 -4.62 6.24
N ALA A 76 -4.06 -5.76 5.66
CA ALA A 76 -4.36 -5.89 4.25
C ALA A 76 -5.85 -5.60 4.03
N VAL A 77 -6.17 -4.42 3.52
CA VAL A 77 -7.54 -4.07 3.14
C VAL A 77 -7.83 -4.58 1.73
N SER A 78 -8.93 -5.29 1.56
CA SER A 78 -9.37 -5.85 0.28
C SER A 78 -10.90 -5.80 0.15
N ALA A 79 -11.43 -6.10 -1.03
CA ALA A 79 -12.85 -6.29 -1.29
C ALA A 79 -13.03 -7.33 -2.40
N LYS A 80 -14.28 -7.75 -2.67
CA LYS A 80 -14.52 -8.66 -3.79
C LYS A 80 -14.07 -8.00 -5.11
N PRO A 81 -13.49 -8.75 -6.06
CA PRO A 81 -13.07 -8.19 -7.35
C PRO A 81 -14.16 -7.39 -8.05
N GLU A 82 -15.42 -7.84 -7.96
CA GLU A 82 -16.60 -7.20 -8.54
C GLU A 82 -16.93 -5.87 -7.86
N GLU A 83 -16.80 -5.80 -6.52
CA GLU A 83 -16.98 -4.55 -5.77
C GLU A 83 -15.89 -3.54 -6.11
N ILE A 84 -14.63 -3.99 -6.19
CA ILE A 84 -13.52 -3.14 -6.62
C ILE A 84 -13.79 -2.62 -8.02
N TYR A 85 -14.11 -3.51 -8.97
CA TYR A 85 -14.41 -3.14 -10.36
C TYR A 85 -15.50 -2.07 -10.43
N ASN A 86 -16.63 -2.29 -9.75
CA ASN A 86 -17.75 -1.35 -9.72
C ASN A 86 -17.36 0.01 -9.12
N ARG A 87 -16.55 0.02 -8.04
CA ARG A 87 -16.01 1.27 -7.47
C ARG A 87 -15.09 1.99 -8.45
N ARG A 88 -14.22 1.28 -9.16
CA ARG A 88 -13.29 1.89 -10.12
C ARG A 88 -14.02 2.46 -11.35
N MET A 89 -15.10 1.82 -11.80
CA MET A 89 -15.92 2.28 -12.93
C MET A 89 -16.74 3.53 -12.62
N LYS A 90 -17.03 3.79 -11.35
CA LYS A 90 -17.78 4.97 -10.89
C LYS A 90 -16.89 6.15 -10.47
N ASP A 91 -15.58 5.97 -10.52
CA ASP A 91 -14.61 6.94 -10.03
C ASP A 91 -13.97 7.72 -11.19
N ASP A 92 -14.53 8.90 -11.48
CA ASP A 92 -14.08 9.77 -12.57
C ASP A 92 -12.84 10.59 -12.22
N THR A 93 -12.36 10.52 -10.97
CA THR A 93 -11.27 11.38 -10.48
C THR A 93 -9.87 10.86 -10.83
N ARG A 94 -9.76 9.64 -11.34
CA ARG A 94 -8.47 8.97 -11.57
C ARG A 94 -8.36 8.36 -12.97
N ASN A 95 -7.25 8.66 -13.64
CA ASN A 95 -6.93 8.06 -14.94
C ASN A 95 -6.21 6.71 -14.72
N ARG A 96 -6.92 5.61 -15.00
CA ARG A 96 -6.45 4.24 -14.73
C ARG A 96 -6.31 3.45 -16.02
N ASP A 97 -5.31 2.57 -16.07
CA ASP A 97 -5.16 1.58 -17.15
C ASP A 97 -6.43 0.70 -17.25
N LYS A 98 -6.63 0.04 -18.40
CA LYS A 98 -7.82 -0.79 -18.68
C LYS A 98 -8.20 -1.66 -17.47
N ILE A 99 -9.30 -1.27 -16.82
CA ILE A 99 -9.82 -1.94 -15.64
C ILE A 99 -10.55 -3.21 -16.10
N THR A 100 -10.00 -4.38 -15.77
CA THR A 100 -10.66 -5.67 -16.01
C THR A 100 -10.75 -6.45 -14.70
N LEU A 101 -11.78 -7.27 -14.55
CA LEU A 101 -11.92 -8.17 -13.40
C LEU A 101 -10.71 -9.11 -13.27
N ALA A 102 -10.16 -9.59 -14.39
CA ALA A 102 -8.98 -10.44 -14.40
C ALA A 102 -7.75 -9.73 -13.83
N ASN A 103 -7.53 -8.47 -14.22
CA ASN A 103 -6.43 -7.67 -13.68
C ASN A 103 -6.59 -7.41 -12.18
N ILE A 104 -7.81 -7.12 -11.72
CA ILE A 104 -8.09 -6.92 -10.29
C ILE A 104 -7.80 -8.20 -9.49
N LYS A 105 -8.23 -9.37 -9.97
CA LYS A 105 -7.94 -10.65 -9.32
C LYS A 105 -6.43 -10.88 -9.21
N LYS A 106 -5.70 -10.66 -10.31
CA LYS A 106 -4.23 -10.76 -10.33
C LYS A 106 -3.56 -9.79 -9.34
N GLU A 107 -4.02 -8.53 -9.28
CA GLU A 107 -3.51 -7.55 -8.31
C GLU A 107 -3.74 -8.00 -6.86
N LEU A 108 -4.91 -8.58 -6.56
CA LEU A 108 -5.21 -9.12 -5.23
C LEU A 108 -4.31 -10.30 -4.85
N ASP A 109 -4.04 -11.20 -5.79
CA ASP A 109 -3.14 -12.35 -5.56
C ASP A 109 -1.71 -11.88 -5.27
N VAL A 110 -1.21 -10.91 -6.05
CA VAL A 110 0.11 -10.30 -5.84
C VAL A 110 0.17 -9.57 -4.51
N GLN A 111 -0.87 -8.81 -4.15
CA GLN A 111 -0.97 -8.14 -2.84
C GLN A 111 -0.86 -9.16 -1.72
N SER A 112 -1.60 -10.27 -1.80
CA SER A 112 -1.56 -11.33 -0.79
C SER A 112 -0.17 -11.90 -0.64
N GLY A 113 0.50 -12.25 -1.76
CA GLY A 113 1.86 -12.78 -1.73
C GLY A 113 2.88 -11.81 -1.14
N MET A 114 2.83 -10.53 -1.52
CA MET A 114 3.77 -9.53 -1.01
C MET A 114 3.58 -9.23 0.48
N ILE A 115 2.34 -9.14 0.95
CA ILE A 115 2.06 -8.93 2.38
C ILE A 115 2.51 -10.15 3.20
N SER A 116 2.27 -11.38 2.71
CA SER A 116 2.78 -12.59 3.35
C SER A 116 4.31 -12.58 3.45
N ALA A 117 5.02 -12.14 2.39
CA ALA A 117 6.47 -12.00 2.44
C ALA A 117 6.93 -10.97 3.48
N CYS A 118 6.26 -9.81 3.56
CA CYS A 118 6.56 -8.79 4.57
C CYS A 118 6.42 -9.34 6.00
N ALA A 119 5.36 -10.13 6.24
CA ALA A 119 5.11 -10.78 7.53
C ALA A 119 6.22 -11.77 7.89
N VAL A 120 6.65 -12.59 6.93
CA VAL A 120 7.75 -13.55 7.15
C VAL A 120 9.07 -12.84 7.44
N ILE A 121 9.37 -11.75 6.74
CA ILE A 121 10.63 -10.99 6.92
C ILE A 121 10.68 -10.28 8.29
N THR A 122 9.56 -9.76 8.76
CA THR A 122 9.50 -8.93 9.99
C THR A 122 9.09 -9.71 11.23
N GLY A 123 8.42 -10.85 11.07
CA GLY A 123 7.76 -11.56 12.17
C GLY A 123 6.42 -10.95 12.58
N SER A 124 5.94 -9.92 11.89
CA SER A 124 4.74 -9.18 12.29
C SER A 124 3.46 -9.80 11.74
N PRO A 125 2.37 -9.86 12.55
CA PRO A 125 1.11 -10.46 12.14
C PRO A 125 0.41 -9.66 11.02
N VAL A 126 -0.36 -10.37 10.20
CA VAL A 126 -1.20 -9.78 9.15
C VAL A 126 -2.67 -9.99 9.48
N ARG A 127 -3.44 -8.90 9.46
CA ARG A 127 -4.91 -8.94 9.45
C ARG A 127 -5.43 -8.67 8.05
N LEU A 128 -6.19 -9.61 7.49
CA LEU A 128 -6.99 -9.36 6.29
C LEU A 128 -8.33 -8.73 6.67
N VAL A 129 -8.63 -7.56 6.10
CA VAL A 129 -9.88 -6.83 6.32
C VAL A 129 -10.63 -6.68 5.00
N LEU A 130 -11.85 -7.21 4.95
CA LEU A 130 -12.73 -7.08 3.79
C LEU A 130 -13.64 -5.86 3.93
N ASN A 131 -13.42 -4.85 3.10
CA ASN A 131 -14.24 -3.64 3.00
C ASN A 131 -15.39 -3.85 2.01
N ARG A 132 -16.46 -4.47 2.50
CA ARG A 132 -17.69 -4.74 1.74
C ARG A 132 -18.46 -3.45 1.46
N GLU A 133 -19.20 -3.43 0.36
CA GLU A 133 -20.03 -2.29 -0.02
C GLU A 133 -21.00 -1.88 1.11
N GLY A 134 -21.01 -0.58 1.46
CA GLY A 134 -21.85 -0.03 2.53
C GLY A 134 -21.47 -0.45 3.96
N LYS A 135 -20.34 -1.14 4.16
CA LYS A 135 -19.89 -1.66 5.47
C LYS A 135 -18.57 -1.03 5.95
N ILE A 136 -18.37 0.25 5.66
CA ILE A 136 -17.11 0.96 5.98
C ILE A 136 -16.81 0.97 7.49
N ASN A 137 -17.83 1.15 8.34
CA ASN A 137 -17.65 1.14 9.79
C ASN A 137 -17.18 -0.22 10.28
N GLU A 138 -17.76 -1.31 9.77
CA GLU A 138 -17.34 -2.67 10.11
C GLU A 138 -15.88 -2.95 9.69
N ALA A 139 -15.46 -2.40 8.55
CA ALA A 139 -14.07 -2.49 8.13
C ALA A 139 -13.14 -1.69 9.05
N ALA A 140 -13.52 -0.46 9.42
CA ALA A 140 -12.76 0.37 10.35
C ALA A 140 -12.61 -0.29 11.73
N ASP A 141 -13.70 -0.82 12.30
CA ASP A 141 -13.69 -1.52 13.58
C ASP A 141 -12.72 -2.72 13.57
N LYS A 142 -12.71 -3.49 12.47
CA LYS A 142 -11.78 -4.62 12.31
C LYS A 142 -10.31 -4.18 12.21
N ILE A 143 -10.03 -3.00 11.67
CA ILE A 143 -8.67 -2.43 11.62
C ILE A 143 -8.23 -2.02 13.03
N ILE A 144 -9.10 -1.31 13.76
CA ILE A 144 -8.85 -0.85 15.14
C ILE A 144 -8.55 -2.05 16.06
N GLN A 145 -9.39 -3.08 15.99
CA GLN A 145 -9.17 -4.32 16.75
C GLN A 145 -7.87 -5.03 16.38
N ALA A 146 -7.41 -4.94 15.12
CA ALA A 146 -6.19 -5.58 14.65
C ALA A 146 -4.90 -4.96 15.23
N ILE A 147 -4.99 -3.72 15.68
CA ILE A 147 -3.89 -2.98 16.31
C ILE A 147 -4.07 -2.87 17.84
N GLY A 148 -5.05 -3.58 18.42
CA GLY A 148 -5.25 -3.68 19.86
C GLY A 148 -5.91 -2.46 20.51
N LEU A 149 -6.68 -1.68 19.73
CA LEU A 149 -7.47 -0.54 20.20
C LEU A 149 -8.96 -0.86 20.29
#